data_AF-Q8C4E3-F1
#
_entry.id   AF-Q8C4E3-F1
#
_cell.length_a   1.000
_cell.length_b   1.000
_cell.length_c   1.000
_cell.angle_alpha   90.00
_cell.angle_beta   90.00
_cell.angle_gamma   90.00
#
_symmetry.space_group_name_H-M   'P 1'
#
loop_
_entity.id
_entity.type
_entity.pdbx_description
1 polymer ?
#
loop_
_entity_poly.entity_id
_entity_poly.type
_entity_poly.pdbx_seq_one_letter_code
_entity_poly.pdbx_strand_id
1 'polypeptide(L)' 'MVDSVYRTRSLGVAAEGLPDQYADGEAARVWQLYIGDTRSRTAEYKAWLLGLLRQHGCHRVLDVACGTG' A
#
# COMPACT_ATOMS: atom_id res chain seq x y z
N MET A 1 35.42 2.36 20.90
CA MET A 1 34.99 3.19 19.75
C MET A 1 33.48 3.08 19.68
N VAL A 2 32.77 4.20 19.56
CA VAL A 2 31.30 4.20 19.38
C VAL A 2 31.07 4.34 17.88
N ASP A 3 30.52 3.30 17.25
CA ASP A 3 30.21 3.31 15.82
C ASP A 3 29.03 4.26 15.58
N SER A 4 29.34 5.44 15.04
CA SER A 4 28.36 6.46 14.69
C SER A 4 28.14 6.47 13.19
N VAL A 5 26.88 6.48 12.76
CA VAL A 5 26.50 6.50 11.33
C VAL A 5 26.19 7.94 10.91
N TYR A 6 26.83 8.40 9.83
CA TYR A 6 26.47 9.66 9.17
C TYR A 6 25.63 9.37 7.92
N ARG A 7 24.53 10.08 7.73
CA ARG A 7 23.61 9.92 6.58
C ARG A 7 23.55 11.19 5.75
N THR A 8 23.35 11.05 4.44
CA THR A 8 23.23 12.18 3.50
C THR A 8 22.00 13.05 3.77
N ARG A 9 20.91 12.45 4.26
CA ARG A 9 19.69 13.13 4.72
C ARG A 9 19.01 12.33 5.83
N SER A 10 18.17 12.99 6.62
CA SER A 10 17.29 12.32 7.59
C SER A 10 16.37 11.30 6.91
N LEU A 11 16.04 10.21 7.60
CA LEU A 11 15.15 9.19 7.04
C LEU A 11 13.74 9.75 6.84
N GLY A 12 13.10 9.41 5.72
CA GLY A 12 11.74 9.84 5.36
C GLY A 12 11.60 11.28 4.87
N VAL A 13 12.67 12.08 4.84
CA VAL A 13 12.62 13.45 4.29
C VAL A 13 12.83 13.41 2.78
N ALA A 14 11.83 13.91 2.04
CA ALA A 14 11.87 14.08 0.59
C ALA A 14 12.74 15.29 0.19
N ALA A 15 13.12 15.35 -1.09
CA ALA A 15 13.78 16.51 -1.68
C ALA A 15 13.32 16.65 -3.14
N GLU A 16 12.99 17.87 -3.55
CA GLU A 16 12.54 18.13 -4.92
C GLU A 16 13.57 17.66 -5.95
N GLY A 17 13.10 17.01 -7.01
CA GLY A 17 13.95 16.48 -8.08
C GLY A 17 14.70 15.18 -7.73
N LEU A 18 14.52 14.62 -6.52
CA LEU A 18 15.11 13.33 -6.13
C LEU A 18 14.01 12.32 -5.76
N PRO A 19 14.13 11.05 -6.20
CA PRO A 19 13.26 10.00 -5.74
C PRO A 19 13.26 9.86 -4.20
N ASP A 20 12.09 9.51 -3.67
CA ASP A 20 11.96 9.18 -2.26
C ASP A 20 12.75 7.92 -1.91
N GLN A 21 13.10 7.81 -0.64
CA GLN A 21 13.91 6.70 -0.16
C GLN A 21 13.21 5.37 -0.50
N TYR A 22 13.92 4.50 -1.24
CA TYR A 22 13.48 3.17 -1.66
C TYR A 22 12.37 3.11 -2.72
N ALA A 23 11.98 4.24 -3.32
CA ALA A 23 10.90 4.30 -4.31
C ALA A 23 11.23 3.56 -5.62
N ASP A 24 12.51 3.43 -5.96
CA ASP A 24 13.03 2.89 -7.22
C ASP A 24 13.90 1.62 -7.03
N GLY A 25 13.89 1.02 -5.83
CA GLY A 25 14.62 -0.20 -5.55
C GLY A 25 14.05 -1.43 -6.27
N GLU A 26 14.87 -2.46 -6.47
CA GLU A 26 14.45 -3.69 -7.15
C GLU A 26 13.23 -4.36 -6.50
N ALA A 27 13.14 -4.30 -5.16
CA ALA A 27 11.97 -4.77 -4.43
C ALA A 27 10.70 -3.96 -4.75
N ALA A 28 10.79 -2.63 -4.87
CA ALA A 28 9.67 -1.77 -5.23
C ALA A 28 9.19 -2.03 -6.67
N ARG A 29 10.14 -2.29 -7.58
CA ARG A 29 9.87 -2.64 -8.98
C ARG A 29 9.14 -3.97 -9.12
N VAL A 30 9.56 -5.00 -8.38
CA VAL A 30 8.96 -6.34 -8.42
C VAL A 30 7.66 -6.41 -7.62
N TRP A 31 7.48 -5.57 -6.59
CA TRP A 31 6.24 -5.52 -5.80
C TRP A 31 5.02 -5.20 -6.66
N GLN A 32 5.15 -4.28 -7.62
CA GLN A 32 4.07 -3.95 -8.57
C GLN A 32 3.70 -5.12 -9.49
N LEU A 33 4.68 -5.94 -9.86
CA LEU A 33 4.45 -7.18 -10.63
C LEU A 33 3.83 -8.28 -9.76
N TYR A 34 4.21 -8.36 -8.48
CA TYR A 34 3.69 -9.36 -7.54
C TYR A 34 2.23 -9.10 -7.14
N ILE A 35 1.82 -7.84 -6.95
CA ILE A 35 0.41 -7.48 -6.79
C ILE A 35 -0.38 -7.55 -8.12
N GLY A 36 0.32 -7.75 -9.23
CA GLY A 36 -0.16 -7.76 -10.60
C GLY A 36 -0.97 -9.00 -10.98
N ASP A 37 -2.15 -9.14 -10.37
CA ASP A 37 -3.43 -9.50 -11.01
C ASP A 37 -4.55 -9.17 -10.02
N THR A 38 -4.90 -7.89 -9.93
CA THR A 38 -5.92 -7.40 -9.01
C THR A 38 -7.34 -7.75 -9.45
N ARG A 39 -7.58 -8.20 -10.70
CA ARG A 39 -8.94 -8.36 -11.24
C ARG A 39 -9.61 -9.67 -10.81
N SER A 40 -8.88 -10.78 -10.81
CA SER A 40 -9.46 -12.08 -10.41
C SER A 40 -9.71 -12.15 -8.89
N ARG A 41 -8.75 -11.64 -8.09
CA ARG A 41 -8.88 -11.57 -6.63
C ARG A 41 -10.02 -10.65 -6.15
N THR A 42 -10.36 -9.62 -6.91
CA THR A 42 -11.40 -8.66 -6.53
C THR A 42 -12.81 -9.17 -6.81
N ALA A 43 -13.03 -10.09 -7.76
CA ALA A 43 -14.38 -10.54 -8.10
C ALA A 43 -15.03 -11.37 -6.98
N GLU A 44 -14.31 -12.37 -6.47
CA GLU A 44 -14.77 -13.23 -5.37
C GLU A 44 -14.93 -12.44 -4.06
N TYR A 45 -13.93 -11.62 -3.72
CA TYR A 45 -13.98 -10.78 -2.53
C TYR A 45 -15.13 -9.76 -2.58
N LYS A 46 -15.36 -9.15 -3.75
CA LYS A 46 -16.47 -8.23 -3.96
C LYS A 46 -17.82 -8.92 -3.80
N ALA A 47 -17.99 -10.12 -4.36
CA ALA A 47 -19.22 -10.87 -4.25
C ALA A 47 -19.54 -11.20 -2.78
N TRP A 48 -18.54 -11.71 -2.06
CA TRP A 48 -18.65 -12.03 -0.64
C TRP A 48 -18.96 -10.80 0.23
N LEU A 49 -18.17 -9.72 0.10
CA LEU A 49 -18.30 -8.53 0.94
C LEU A 49 -19.65 -7.83 0.71
N LEU A 50 -20.06 -7.68 -0.55
CA LEU A 50 -21.36 -7.09 -0.88
C LEU A 50 -22.52 -7.97 -0.40
N GLY A 51 -22.38 -9.29 -0.48
CA GLY A 51 -23.36 -10.23 0.06
C GLY A 51 -23.56 -10.04 1.56
N LEU A 52 -22.47 -9.99 2.33
CA LEU A 52 -22.50 -9.82 3.77
C LEU A 52 -23.12 -8.48 4.20
N LEU A 53 -22.73 -7.38 3.57
CA LEU A 53 -23.25 -6.04 3.87
C LEU A 53 -24.75 -5.93 3.55
N ARG A 54 -25.19 -6.49 2.42
CA ARG A 54 -26.61 -6.48 2.03
C ARG A 54 -27.45 -7.36 2.95
N GLN A 55 -26.95 -8.53 3.34
CA GLN A 55 -27.63 -9.43 4.26
C GLN A 55 -27.96 -8.76 5.60
N HIS A 56 -27.11 -7.85 6.07
CA HIS A 56 -27.29 -7.13 7.34
C HIS A 56 -27.90 -5.73 7.17
N GLY A 57 -28.27 -5.32 5.96
CA GLY A 57 -28.81 -3.97 5.71
C GLY A 57 -27.82 -2.85 6.03
N CYS A 58 -26.52 -3.08 5.87
CA CYS A 58 -25.51 -2.07 6.14
C CYS A 58 -25.61 -0.92 5.13
N HIS A 59 -25.90 0.29 5.60
CA HIS A 59 -25.98 1.50 4.76
C HIS A 59 -24.80 2.46 4.93
N ARG A 60 -24.12 2.44 6.08
CA ARG A 60 -22.96 3.29 6.38
C ARG A 60 -21.77 2.39 6.70
N VAL A 61 -20.71 2.52 5.92
CA VAL A 61 -19.47 1.73 6.07
C VAL A 61 -18.33 2.69 6.36
N LEU A 62 -17.54 2.39 7.39
CA LEU A 62 -16.31 3.09 7.70
C LEU A 62 -15.14 2.16 7.37
N ASP A 63 -14.33 2.57 6.40
CA ASP A 63 -13.07 1.91 6.12
C ASP A 63 -11.96 2.53 6.99
N VAL A 64 -11.49 1.77 7.98
CA VAL A 64 -10.42 2.16 8.90
C VAL A 64 -9.01 1.82 8.36
N ALA A 65 -8.92 1.21 7.18
CA ALA A 65 -7.70 0.74 6.55
C ALA A 65 -7.64 1.11 5.05
N CYS A 66 -8.16 2.30 4.70
CA CYS A 66 -8.36 2.79 3.32
C CYS A 66 -7.15 2.60 2.40
N GLY A 67 -5.92 2.85 2.87
CA GLY A 67 -4.73 2.73 2.00
C GLY A 67 -4.87 3.57 0.73
N THR A 68 -4.92 2.92 -0.44
CA THR A 68 -5.11 3.56 -1.75
C THR A 68 -6.59 3.70 -2.19
N GLY A 69 -7.53 3.38 -1.29
CA GLY A 69 -8.93 3.10 -1.60
C GLY A 69 -9.19 1.63 -1.94
#